data_AF-A0A8J4PML5-F1
#
_entry.id   AF-A0A8J4PML5-F1
#
_cell.length_a   1.000
_cell.length_b   1.000
_cell.length_c   1.000
_cell.angle_alpha   90.00
_cell.angle_beta   90.00
_cell.angle_gamma   90.00
#
_symmetry.space_group_name_H-M   'P 1'
#
loop_
_entity.id
_entity.type
_entity.pdbx_description
1 polymer ?
#
loop_
_entity_poly.entity_id
_entity_poly.type
_entity_poly.pdbx_seq_one_letter_code
_entity_poly.pdbx_strand_id
1 'polypeptide(L)'
;MKKYALFLLALVVGSVISQTTNDCIFFDLSSAKLDQYGPTTGGNAITFADNIPGGATEYNFQSGVQAVTMNPTTLLISGTIVPANGANNFMDVKMVFRKSSNSFTPKKELIDSAYAPAGPVDPNTWVYYDLVAEESSMTGHGDLEGYKVQLAAFDGMPLQVGVGANGKNVNFGASGWFAFVIKQGDTIVFSTDKVVDINIDLVCNDCPSHTYQMTDANEDTNLGGVKGGQSLFITSNDLSPFNGNNRFSFIQNSGILTMGSDNTINLKGDLAPTGGDQSQVMSCNINLYWITSADIKRELPASAYFPTGPVDSNLWKLYYVDPSNSQCTFNGNTIKITGNAMSMPFQLGVGANGKNGNFGGAVWMTYSVNMANGNVIDGGESVIDINVDLECIPAPTPSATETPTPSVSETPTATPDCTWTCVPNTPTVTPTATPTATPTATPTATPVAGNDAGSVEISKVLVAGLSLLALVFIR
;
A
#
# COMPACT_ATOMS: atom_id res chain seq x y z
N MET A 1 -9.45 -3.08 -40.57
CA MET A 1 -10.08 -2.39 -39.42
C MET A 1 -10.61 -3.33 -38.33
N LYS A 2 -11.36 -4.42 -38.62
CA LYS A 2 -11.91 -5.31 -37.56
C LYS A 2 -10.88 -5.98 -36.62
N LYS A 3 -9.65 -6.25 -37.08
CA LYS A 3 -8.60 -6.89 -36.25
C LYS A 3 -7.98 -5.94 -35.20
N TYR A 4 -7.98 -4.62 -35.44
CA TYR A 4 -7.44 -3.63 -34.49
C TYR A 4 -8.41 -3.32 -33.34
N ALA A 5 -9.72 -3.34 -33.63
CA ALA A 5 -10.75 -3.19 -32.59
C ALA A 5 -10.76 -4.35 -31.59
N LEU A 6 -10.50 -5.58 -32.06
CA LEU A 6 -10.44 -6.76 -31.19
C LEU A 6 -9.18 -6.77 -30.30
N PHE A 7 -8.06 -6.21 -30.80
CA PHE A 7 -6.81 -6.09 -30.03
C PHE A 7 -6.88 -4.98 -28.97
N LEU A 8 -7.53 -3.85 -29.29
CA LEU A 8 -7.83 -2.82 -28.28
C LEU A 8 -8.81 -3.33 -27.22
N LEU A 9 -9.82 -4.11 -27.60
CA LEU A 9 -10.75 -4.72 -26.65
C LEU A 9 -10.04 -5.72 -25.73
N ALA A 10 -9.10 -6.53 -26.25
CA ALA A 10 -8.32 -7.47 -25.45
C ALA A 10 -7.32 -6.77 -24.50
N LEU A 11 -6.74 -5.63 -24.89
CA LEU A 11 -5.89 -4.81 -24.02
C LEU A 11 -6.68 -4.14 -22.90
N VAL A 12 -7.90 -3.66 -23.18
CA VAL A 12 -8.79 -3.09 -22.16
C VAL A 12 -9.31 -4.17 -21.21
N VAL A 13 -9.70 -5.34 -21.71
CA VAL A 13 -10.15 -6.48 -20.88
C VAL A 13 -9.00 -7.05 -20.03
N GLY A 14 -7.77 -7.08 -20.56
CA GLY A 14 -6.58 -7.52 -19.81
C GLY A 14 -6.24 -6.62 -18.61
N SER A 15 -6.46 -5.30 -18.71
CA SER A 15 -6.25 -4.36 -17.60
C SER A 15 -7.32 -4.42 -16.49
N VAL A 16 -8.49 -5.03 -16.76
CA VAL A 16 -9.58 -5.13 -15.77
C VAL A 16 -9.38 -6.32 -14.81
N ILE A 17 -8.56 -7.31 -15.16
CA ILE A 17 -8.41 -8.55 -14.35
C ILE A 17 -7.46 -8.37 -13.15
N SER A 18 -6.76 -7.23 -13.02
CA SER A 18 -5.89 -6.93 -11.87
C SER A 18 -6.54 -6.04 -10.79
N GLN A 19 -7.85 -5.75 -10.87
CA GLN A 19 -8.48 -4.67 -10.09
C GLN A 19 -8.71 -4.95 -8.60
N THR A 20 -8.22 -6.06 -8.05
CA THR A 20 -8.17 -6.26 -6.61
C THR A 20 -6.71 -6.31 -6.20
N THR A 21 -6.24 -5.29 -5.49
CA THR A 21 -4.94 -5.30 -4.79
C THR A 21 -5.03 -6.26 -3.59
N ASN A 22 -5.31 -7.54 -3.82
CA ASN A 22 -5.51 -8.53 -2.76
C ASN A 22 -4.28 -8.67 -1.86
N ASP A 23 -3.11 -8.25 -2.36
CA ASP A 23 -1.84 -8.38 -1.68
C ASP A 23 -1.38 -7.08 -1.02
N CYS A 24 -2.10 -5.97 -1.22
CA CYS A 24 -1.69 -4.69 -0.64
C CYS A 24 -2.13 -4.57 0.81
N ILE A 25 -1.15 -4.34 1.69
CA ILE A 25 -1.32 -4.18 3.14
C ILE A 25 -1.44 -2.71 3.53
N PHE A 26 -0.65 -1.84 2.89
CA PHE A 26 -0.53 -0.42 3.25
C PHE A 26 -1.04 0.44 2.10
N PHE A 27 -1.95 1.35 2.41
CA PHE A 27 -2.49 2.30 1.45
C PHE A 27 -2.20 3.72 1.90
N ASP A 28 -1.67 4.54 1.00
CA ASP A 28 -1.72 5.98 1.19
C ASP A 28 -3.13 6.47 0.93
N LEU A 29 -3.61 7.36 1.79
CA LEU A 29 -4.93 7.96 1.68
C LEU A 29 -4.85 9.34 1.06
N SER A 30 -5.76 9.60 0.14
CA SER A 30 -6.04 10.97 -0.28
C SER A 30 -7.54 11.16 -0.51
N SER A 31 -7.98 12.41 -0.49
CA SER A 31 -9.34 12.74 -0.91
C SER A 31 -9.54 12.35 -2.38
N ALA A 32 -10.63 11.66 -2.71
CA ALA A 32 -10.91 11.28 -4.08
C ALA A 32 -11.24 12.52 -4.94
N LYS A 33 -10.31 12.94 -5.81
CA LYS A 33 -10.48 14.11 -6.68
C LYS A 33 -11.39 13.79 -7.86
N LEU A 34 -12.12 14.77 -8.37
CA LEU A 34 -12.99 14.58 -9.53
C LEU A 34 -12.16 14.34 -10.80
N ASP A 35 -12.58 13.38 -11.63
CA ASP A 35 -12.08 13.19 -13.00
C ASP A 35 -13.20 13.39 -14.03
N GLN A 36 -12.97 13.01 -15.29
CA GLN A 36 -13.97 13.11 -16.37
C GLN A 36 -15.23 12.25 -16.18
N TYR A 37 -15.17 11.25 -15.28
CA TYR A 37 -16.27 10.35 -14.94
C TYR A 37 -16.96 10.74 -13.63
N GLY A 38 -16.33 11.60 -12.84
CA GLY A 38 -16.84 12.10 -11.57
C GLY A 38 -18.09 12.98 -11.71
N PRO A 39 -18.80 13.20 -10.59
CA PRO A 39 -19.89 14.16 -10.50
C PRO A 39 -19.37 15.61 -10.62
N THR A 40 -20.29 16.57 -10.71
CA THR A 40 -19.95 18.01 -10.81
C THR A 40 -19.44 18.63 -9.52
N THR A 41 -19.66 17.97 -8.38
CA THR A 41 -19.32 18.47 -7.04
C THR A 41 -18.71 17.36 -6.19
N GLY A 42 -17.81 17.71 -5.27
CA GLY A 42 -17.12 16.77 -4.38
C GLY A 42 -15.61 17.05 -4.36
N GLY A 43 -14.83 16.03 -4.05
CA GLY A 43 -13.37 16.15 -4.00
C GLY A 43 -12.76 16.16 -2.60
N ASN A 44 -13.60 16.09 -1.56
CA ASN A 44 -13.19 16.02 -0.16
C ASN A 44 -13.23 14.59 0.36
N ALA A 45 -12.35 14.27 1.31
CA ALA A 45 -12.26 12.94 1.90
C ALA A 45 -13.46 12.61 2.80
N ILE A 46 -13.90 13.58 3.61
CA ILE A 46 -15.03 13.45 4.53
C ILE A 46 -15.91 14.70 4.40
N THR A 47 -17.21 14.50 4.20
CA THR A 47 -18.19 15.58 4.05
C THR A 47 -19.38 15.36 4.98
N PHE A 48 -19.59 16.26 5.93
CA PHE A 48 -20.78 16.30 6.77
C PHE A 48 -21.91 17.00 6.02
N ALA A 49 -23.05 16.33 5.85
CA ALA A 49 -24.21 16.90 5.15
C ALA A 49 -25.04 17.88 6.02
N ASP A 50 -24.49 18.32 7.16
CA ASP A 50 -25.09 19.28 8.08
C ASP A 50 -24.01 20.16 8.72
N ASN A 51 -24.39 21.32 9.25
CA ASN A 51 -23.49 22.23 9.95
C ASN A 51 -23.14 21.65 11.32
N ILE A 52 -21.89 21.20 11.46
CA ILE A 52 -21.38 20.69 12.73
C ILE A 52 -20.75 21.82 13.57
N PRO A 53 -20.56 21.63 14.90
CA PRO A 53 -19.68 22.49 15.69
C PRO A 53 -18.34 22.72 14.98
N GLY A 54 -17.75 23.90 15.14
CA GLY A 54 -16.55 24.30 14.39
C GLY A 54 -16.81 24.81 12.96
N GLY A 55 -18.01 24.63 12.41
CA GLY A 55 -18.48 25.30 11.19
C GLY A 55 -17.89 24.80 9.86
N ALA A 56 -16.88 23.92 9.88
CA ALA A 56 -16.39 23.24 8.69
C ALA A 56 -17.14 21.92 8.48
N THR A 57 -17.61 21.69 7.25
CA THR A 57 -18.32 20.47 6.85
C THR A 57 -17.52 19.58 5.91
N GLU A 58 -16.42 20.09 5.35
CA GLU A 58 -15.59 19.39 4.36
C GLU A 58 -14.17 19.24 4.91
N TYR A 59 -13.66 18.01 4.91
CA TYR A 59 -12.36 17.67 5.48
C TYR A 59 -11.54 16.81 4.52
N ASN A 60 -10.22 16.98 4.56
CA ASN A 60 -9.24 16.23 3.79
C ASN A 60 -8.16 15.68 4.70
N PHE A 61 -7.63 14.51 4.39
CA PHE A 61 -6.47 13.98 5.09
C PHE A 61 -5.27 14.91 4.93
N GLN A 62 -4.56 15.16 6.03
CA GLN A 62 -3.24 15.76 5.98
C GLN A 62 -2.28 14.80 5.24
N SER A 63 -1.25 15.33 4.58
CA SER A 63 -0.27 14.49 3.87
C SER A 63 0.42 13.49 4.80
N GLY A 64 0.72 12.28 4.30
CA GLY A 64 1.42 11.24 5.07
C GLY A 64 0.50 10.35 5.91
N VAL A 65 -0.81 10.43 5.70
CA VAL A 65 -1.79 9.55 6.35
C VAL A 65 -1.95 8.23 5.60
N GLN A 66 -1.97 7.11 6.33
CA GLN A 66 -2.08 5.76 5.79
C GLN A 66 -3.36 5.04 6.28
N ALA A 67 -3.98 4.26 5.39
CA ALA A 67 -4.88 3.18 5.76
C ALA A 67 -4.13 1.86 5.74
N VAL A 68 -4.53 0.96 6.64
CA VAL A 68 -3.95 -0.38 6.73
C VAL A 68 -5.04 -1.41 6.57
N THR A 69 -4.87 -2.30 5.59
CA THR A 69 -5.60 -3.57 5.54
C THR A 69 -4.89 -4.54 6.46
N MET A 70 -5.36 -4.61 7.70
CA MET A 70 -4.73 -5.45 8.72
C MET A 70 -4.82 -6.95 8.38
N ASN A 71 -5.79 -7.34 7.54
CA ASN A 71 -6.02 -8.69 6.99
C ASN A 71 -7.09 -8.58 5.87
N PRO A 72 -7.36 -9.65 5.07
CA PRO A 72 -8.41 -9.59 4.02
C PRO A 72 -9.83 -9.34 4.55
N THR A 73 -10.03 -9.32 5.87
CA THR A 73 -11.33 -9.13 6.51
C THR A 73 -11.46 -7.82 7.28
N THR A 74 -10.43 -6.98 7.35
CA THR A 74 -10.43 -5.76 8.17
C THR A 74 -9.73 -4.64 7.45
N LEU A 75 -10.43 -3.51 7.33
CA LEU A 75 -9.89 -2.26 6.85
C LEU A 75 -9.85 -1.28 8.02
N LEU A 76 -8.69 -0.71 8.29
CA LEU A 76 -8.52 0.35 9.28
C LEU A 76 -8.06 1.62 8.57
N ILE A 77 -8.84 2.68 8.71
CA ILE A 77 -8.54 4.02 8.22
C ILE A 77 -8.22 4.88 9.44
N SER A 78 -7.01 5.42 9.55
CA SER A 78 -6.73 6.41 10.59
C SER A 78 -5.81 7.52 10.10
N GLY A 79 -5.76 8.60 10.87
CA GLY A 79 -4.92 9.77 10.63
C GLY A 79 -5.67 11.09 10.83
N THR A 80 -5.00 12.19 10.56
CA THR A 80 -5.54 13.54 10.83
C THR A 80 -6.23 14.09 9.59
N ILE A 81 -7.45 14.60 9.76
CA ILE A 81 -8.19 15.36 8.74
C ILE A 81 -8.25 16.84 9.11
N VAL A 82 -8.06 17.69 8.11
CA VAL A 82 -8.11 19.14 8.22
C VAL A 82 -9.24 19.72 7.34
N PRO A 83 -9.90 20.80 7.77
CA PRO A 83 -10.92 21.49 6.99
C PRO A 83 -10.42 21.92 5.61
N ALA A 84 -11.20 21.66 4.57
CA ALA A 84 -10.90 22.07 3.20
C ALA A 84 -10.84 23.60 3.03
N ASN A 85 -11.53 24.34 3.91
CA ASN A 85 -11.56 25.81 3.92
C ASN A 85 -10.38 26.45 4.68
N GLY A 86 -9.45 25.64 5.24
CA GLY A 86 -8.29 26.14 5.98
C GLY A 86 -8.59 26.65 7.40
N ALA A 87 -9.74 26.30 7.98
CA ALA A 87 -10.01 26.58 9.39
C ALA A 87 -9.01 25.87 10.33
N ASN A 88 -8.80 26.42 11.52
CA ASN A 88 -7.76 26.00 12.48
C ASN A 88 -8.17 24.80 13.35
N ASN A 89 -9.33 24.20 13.13
CA ASN A 89 -9.73 22.95 13.76
C ASN A 89 -9.24 21.76 12.94
N PHE A 90 -9.06 20.60 13.57
CA PHE A 90 -8.77 19.34 12.88
C PHE A 90 -9.37 18.18 13.67
N MET A 91 -9.42 17.01 13.05
CA MET A 91 -9.87 15.79 13.71
C MET A 91 -8.90 14.65 13.49
N ASP A 92 -8.62 13.91 14.54
CA ASP A 92 -7.92 12.63 14.46
C ASP A 92 -8.94 11.51 14.25
N VAL A 93 -8.85 10.82 13.13
CA VAL A 93 -9.77 9.79 12.68
C VAL A 93 -9.18 8.42 12.97
N LYS A 94 -10.01 7.50 13.46
CA LYS A 94 -9.78 6.06 13.47
C LYS A 94 -11.09 5.37 13.13
N MET A 95 -11.16 4.65 12.03
CA MET A 95 -12.34 3.93 11.59
C MET A 95 -11.97 2.49 11.28
N VAL A 96 -12.56 1.56 12.03
CA VAL A 96 -12.38 0.13 11.84
C VAL A 96 -13.59 -0.41 11.09
N PHE A 97 -13.32 -1.14 10.02
CA PHE A 97 -14.35 -1.83 9.25
C PHE A 97 -14.02 -3.32 9.14
N ARG A 98 -15.05 -4.18 9.15
CA ARG A 98 -14.93 -5.62 8.87
C ARG A 98 -15.58 -5.94 7.55
N LYS A 99 -14.94 -6.79 6.74
CA LYS A 99 -15.48 -7.24 5.46
C LYS A 99 -16.84 -7.87 5.69
N SER A 100 -17.84 -7.37 5.00
CA SER A 100 -19.20 -7.85 5.11
C SER A 100 -19.35 -9.18 4.38
N SER A 101 -20.16 -10.09 4.94
CA SER A 101 -20.63 -11.29 4.26
C SER A 101 -21.91 -11.05 3.46
N ASN A 102 -22.51 -9.87 3.58
CA ASN A 102 -23.76 -9.53 2.91
C ASN A 102 -23.50 -9.07 1.48
N SER A 103 -24.51 -9.22 0.63
CA SER A 103 -24.54 -8.59 -0.69
C SER A 103 -25.26 -7.25 -0.61
N PHE A 104 -24.75 -6.25 -1.32
CA PHE A 104 -25.28 -4.91 -1.34
C PHE A 104 -25.51 -4.43 -2.76
N THR A 105 -26.45 -3.50 -2.92
CA THR A 105 -26.58 -2.76 -4.19
C THR A 105 -25.46 -1.72 -4.24
N PRO A 106 -24.59 -1.72 -5.27
CA PRO A 106 -23.51 -0.76 -5.36
C PRO A 106 -24.00 0.69 -5.37
N LYS A 107 -23.38 1.56 -4.58
CA LYS A 107 -23.60 3.02 -4.62
C LYS A 107 -22.86 3.59 -5.83
N LYS A 108 -23.59 3.84 -6.92
CA LYS A 108 -23.02 4.37 -8.18
C LYS A 108 -23.20 5.88 -8.25
N GLU A 109 -22.10 6.62 -8.10
CA GLU A 109 -22.10 8.10 -8.13
C GLU A 109 -21.36 8.70 -9.33
N LEU A 110 -20.64 7.88 -10.10
CA LEU A 110 -20.04 8.30 -11.36
C LEU A 110 -21.12 8.42 -12.44
N ILE A 111 -20.78 9.06 -13.56
CA ILE A 111 -21.67 9.09 -14.74
C ILE A 111 -21.87 7.67 -15.30
N ASP A 112 -23.03 7.41 -15.92
CA ASP A 112 -23.39 6.07 -16.43
C ASP A 112 -22.33 5.46 -17.36
N SER A 113 -21.65 6.29 -18.17
CA SER A 113 -20.61 5.85 -19.10
C SER A 113 -19.30 5.43 -18.41
N ALA A 114 -19.17 5.60 -17.10
CA ALA A 114 -18.03 5.10 -16.32
C ALA A 114 -18.17 3.60 -16.03
N TYR A 115 -19.39 3.05 -16.04
CA TYR A 115 -19.66 1.69 -15.60
C TYR A 115 -19.66 0.68 -16.75
N ALA A 116 -19.18 -0.53 -16.46
CA ALA A 116 -19.21 -1.65 -17.38
C ALA A 116 -20.64 -1.96 -17.85
N PRO A 117 -20.83 -2.32 -19.14
CA PRO A 117 -19.79 -2.55 -20.13
C PRO A 117 -19.29 -1.29 -20.87
N ALA A 118 -19.83 -0.11 -20.58
CA ALA A 118 -19.51 1.12 -21.31
C ALA A 118 -18.18 1.75 -20.87
N GLY A 119 -17.87 1.67 -19.58
CA GLY A 119 -16.68 2.27 -18.99
C GLY A 119 -15.81 1.29 -18.19
N PRO A 120 -14.74 1.81 -17.56
CA PRO A 120 -13.69 1.00 -16.93
C PRO A 120 -14.08 0.42 -15.55
N VAL A 121 -15.19 0.85 -14.96
CA VAL A 121 -15.59 0.47 -13.60
C VAL A 121 -16.56 -0.70 -13.62
N ASP A 122 -16.19 -1.83 -13.01
CA ASP A 122 -17.10 -2.97 -12.80
C ASP A 122 -17.48 -3.10 -11.32
N PRO A 123 -18.70 -2.67 -10.92
CA PRO A 123 -19.14 -2.76 -9.54
C PRO A 123 -19.26 -4.18 -8.98
N ASN A 124 -19.24 -5.22 -9.82
CA ASN A 124 -19.25 -6.61 -9.35
C ASN A 124 -17.91 -7.03 -8.73
N THR A 125 -16.84 -6.25 -8.91
CA THR A 125 -15.53 -6.50 -8.28
C THR A 125 -15.38 -5.82 -6.93
N TRP A 126 -16.34 -4.97 -6.52
CA TRP A 126 -16.26 -4.22 -5.29
C TRP A 126 -16.41 -5.11 -4.06
N VAL A 127 -15.70 -4.75 -3.00
CA VAL A 127 -15.78 -5.39 -1.68
C VAL A 127 -16.48 -4.43 -0.71
N TYR A 128 -17.32 -4.98 0.16
CA TYR A 128 -18.08 -4.20 1.13
C TYR A 128 -17.59 -4.46 2.55
N TYR A 129 -17.58 -3.41 3.37
CA TYR A 129 -17.18 -3.48 4.77
C TYR A 129 -18.20 -2.80 5.69
N ASP A 130 -18.53 -3.47 6.79
CA ASP A 130 -19.36 -2.98 7.86
C ASP A 130 -18.51 -2.21 8.88
N LEU A 131 -18.99 -1.04 9.32
CA LEU A 131 -18.36 -0.21 10.35
C LEU A 131 -18.44 -0.91 11.72
N VAL A 132 -17.31 -0.94 12.44
CA VAL A 132 -17.25 -1.34 13.86
C VAL A 132 -17.30 -0.06 14.70
N ALA A 133 -18.51 0.36 15.07
CA ALA A 133 -18.75 1.66 15.69
C ALA A 133 -18.03 1.83 17.03
N GLU A 134 -17.90 0.77 17.81
CA GLU A 134 -17.24 0.74 19.12
C GLU A 134 -15.72 0.83 19.04
N GLU A 135 -15.12 0.45 17.91
CA GLU A 135 -13.67 0.55 17.66
C GLU A 135 -13.30 1.83 16.88
N SER A 136 -14.31 2.58 16.42
CA SER A 136 -14.16 3.76 15.56
C SER A 136 -14.39 5.07 16.32
N SER A 137 -13.61 6.10 16.03
CA SER A 137 -13.72 7.43 16.61
C SER A 137 -13.19 8.52 15.67
N MET A 138 -13.74 9.73 15.78
CA MET A 138 -13.06 10.95 15.33
C MET A 138 -12.97 11.91 16.50
N THR A 139 -11.78 12.35 16.85
CA THR A 139 -11.53 13.23 17.99
C THR A 139 -11.18 14.62 17.50
N GLY A 140 -11.92 15.63 17.95
CA GLY A 140 -11.73 17.02 17.55
C GLY A 140 -10.64 17.73 18.36
N HIS A 141 -9.94 18.63 17.67
CA HIS A 141 -8.88 19.48 18.20
C HIS A 141 -9.05 20.94 17.77
N GLY A 142 -8.36 21.85 18.46
CA GLY A 142 -8.47 23.29 18.21
C GLY A 142 -9.84 23.82 18.63
N ASP A 143 -10.60 24.41 17.71
CA ASP A 143 -11.98 24.85 18.01
C ASP A 143 -12.94 23.67 18.24
N LEU A 144 -12.51 22.44 17.92
CA LEU A 144 -13.21 21.20 18.21
C LEU A 144 -12.67 20.45 19.45
N GLU A 145 -11.81 21.08 20.25
CA GLU A 145 -11.22 20.43 21.42
C GLU A 145 -12.29 19.84 22.38
N GLY A 146 -12.14 18.56 22.71
CA GLY A 146 -13.07 17.82 23.57
C GLY A 146 -14.33 17.29 22.88
N TYR A 147 -14.54 17.58 21.58
CA TYR A 147 -15.60 16.96 20.79
C TYR A 147 -15.17 15.60 20.23
N LYS A 148 -16.12 14.67 20.14
CA LYS A 148 -15.93 13.36 19.47
C LYS A 148 -17.09 13.08 18.52
N VAL A 149 -16.78 12.74 17.27
CA VAL A 149 -17.76 12.23 16.32
C VAL A 149 -17.86 10.72 16.49
N GLN A 150 -19.06 10.22 16.77
CA GLN A 150 -19.37 8.81 16.80
C GLN A 150 -20.15 8.44 15.54
N LEU A 151 -19.62 7.50 14.77
CA LEU A 151 -20.24 6.99 13.56
C LEU A 151 -21.14 5.78 13.85
N ALA A 152 -22.14 5.57 12.99
CA ALA A 152 -22.95 4.37 12.93
C ALA A 152 -23.31 4.04 11.47
N ALA A 153 -23.67 2.78 11.20
CA ALA A 153 -24.19 2.39 9.89
C ALA A 153 -25.44 3.22 9.52
N PHE A 154 -25.59 3.57 8.24
CA PHE A 154 -26.73 4.33 7.74
C PHE A 154 -27.41 3.59 6.60
N ASP A 155 -28.70 3.32 6.73
CA ASP A 155 -29.56 2.78 5.66
C ASP A 155 -29.01 1.55 4.91
N GLY A 156 -28.28 0.68 5.63
CA GLY A 156 -27.64 -0.49 5.02
C GLY A 156 -26.59 -0.15 3.96
N MET A 157 -26.02 1.06 3.98
CA MET A 157 -24.94 1.52 3.12
C MET A 157 -23.59 1.21 3.78
N PRO A 158 -22.91 0.11 3.43
CA PRO A 158 -21.57 -0.19 3.93
C PRO A 158 -20.53 0.73 3.30
N LEU A 159 -19.28 0.61 3.75
CA LEU A 159 -18.15 1.11 2.98
C LEU A 159 -17.93 0.19 1.78
N GLN A 160 -17.99 0.71 0.56
CA GLN A 160 -17.61 0.00 -0.66
C GLN A 160 -16.17 0.33 -1.06
N VAL A 161 -15.42 -0.67 -1.50
CA VAL A 161 -13.99 -0.56 -1.85
C VAL A 161 -13.73 -1.21 -3.19
N GLY A 162 -13.05 -0.52 -4.10
CA GLY A 162 -12.79 -0.98 -5.46
C GLY A 162 -12.42 0.14 -6.44
N VAL A 163 -12.12 -0.24 -7.68
CA VAL A 163 -11.92 0.72 -8.78
C VAL A 163 -13.23 1.46 -9.03
N GLY A 164 -13.19 2.79 -8.96
CA GLY A 164 -14.36 3.66 -9.09
C GLY A 164 -15.30 3.67 -7.89
N ALA A 165 -14.99 2.90 -6.83
CA ALA A 165 -15.88 2.77 -5.67
C ALA A 165 -15.90 4.04 -4.80
N ASN A 166 -14.93 4.94 -4.94
CA ASN A 166 -14.93 6.23 -4.23
C ASN A 166 -16.03 7.20 -4.71
N GLY A 167 -16.65 6.94 -5.86
CA GLY A 167 -17.74 7.75 -6.40
C GLY A 167 -17.36 9.12 -6.95
N LYS A 168 -16.06 9.41 -7.09
CA LYS A 168 -15.51 10.70 -7.57
C LYS A 168 -14.60 10.57 -8.79
N ASN A 169 -13.91 9.44 -8.97
CA ASN A 169 -13.07 9.15 -10.12
C ASN A 169 -13.00 7.63 -10.38
N VAL A 170 -12.23 7.22 -11.39
CA VAL A 170 -12.01 5.79 -11.71
C VAL A 170 -10.80 5.16 -11.01
N ASN A 171 -10.20 5.82 -10.03
CA ASN A 171 -9.11 5.24 -9.24
C ASN A 171 -9.62 4.15 -8.29
N PHE A 172 -8.71 3.34 -7.76
CA PHE A 172 -9.02 2.45 -6.63
C PHE A 172 -9.27 3.31 -5.39
N GLY A 173 -10.39 3.07 -4.71
CA GLY A 173 -10.79 3.91 -3.59
C GLY A 173 -11.91 3.31 -2.77
N ALA A 174 -12.40 4.08 -1.80
CA ALA A 174 -13.50 3.69 -0.95
C ALA A 174 -14.52 4.82 -0.79
N SER A 175 -15.80 4.45 -0.65
CA SER A 175 -16.83 5.39 -0.20
C SER A 175 -17.91 4.73 0.66
N GLY A 176 -18.63 5.55 1.42
CA GLY A 176 -19.75 5.09 2.23
C GLY A 176 -20.48 6.25 2.91
N TRP A 177 -21.74 6.01 3.31
CA TRP A 177 -22.53 6.95 4.10
C TRP A 177 -22.73 6.41 5.50
N PHE A 178 -22.52 7.27 6.49
CA PHE A 178 -22.66 6.92 7.89
C PHE A 178 -23.53 7.92 8.62
N ALA A 179 -24.28 7.43 9.60
CA ALA A 179 -24.95 8.27 10.57
C ALA A 179 -23.89 8.77 11.54
N PHE A 180 -24.09 9.96 12.10
CA PHE A 180 -23.16 10.48 13.09
C PHE A 180 -23.87 11.28 14.18
N VAL A 181 -23.28 11.25 15.37
CA VAL A 181 -23.57 12.17 16.47
C VAL A 181 -22.27 12.77 16.95
N ILE A 182 -22.33 13.96 17.55
CA ILE A 182 -21.16 14.59 18.15
C ILE A 182 -21.39 14.69 19.64
N LYS A 183 -20.40 14.21 20.40
CA LYS A 183 -20.38 14.20 21.85
C LYS A 183 -19.34 15.16 22.40
N GLN A 184 -19.60 15.71 23.57
CA GLN A 184 -18.61 16.37 24.40
C GLN A 184 -18.59 15.65 25.76
N GLY A 185 -17.50 14.94 26.05
CA GLY A 185 -17.53 13.88 27.06
C GLY A 185 -18.54 12.80 26.69
N ASP A 186 -19.44 12.46 27.60
CA ASP A 186 -20.51 11.46 27.37
C ASP A 186 -21.84 12.07 26.87
N THR A 187 -21.91 13.41 26.76
CA THR A 187 -23.15 14.11 26.37
C THR A 187 -23.22 14.30 24.86
N ILE A 188 -24.32 13.90 24.23
CA ILE A 188 -24.61 14.21 22.83
C ILE A 188 -24.96 15.71 22.73
N VAL A 189 -24.13 16.46 22.02
CA VAL A 189 -24.29 17.91 21.82
C VAL A 189 -24.78 18.26 20.42
N PHE A 190 -24.69 17.31 19.48
CA PHE A 190 -25.23 17.43 18.13
C PHE A 190 -25.72 16.06 17.65
N SER A 191 -26.87 16.04 17.00
CA SER A 191 -27.46 14.88 16.34
C SER A 191 -28.24 15.36 15.12
N THR A 192 -28.21 14.60 14.05
CA THR A 192 -28.88 14.93 12.79
C THR A 192 -29.38 13.64 12.12
N ASP A 193 -30.34 13.77 11.22
CA ASP A 193 -30.79 12.70 10.32
C ASP A 193 -29.95 12.65 9.02
N LYS A 194 -29.02 13.58 8.86
CA LYS A 194 -28.09 13.66 7.75
C LYS A 194 -26.92 12.70 7.91
N VAL A 195 -26.20 12.51 6.82
CA VAL A 195 -25.06 11.60 6.75
C VAL A 195 -23.74 12.34 6.86
N VAL A 196 -22.70 11.60 7.20
CA VAL A 196 -21.33 11.92 6.80
C VAL A 196 -20.95 11.01 5.63
N ASP A 197 -20.46 11.63 4.55
CA ASP A 197 -19.98 10.95 3.35
C ASP A 197 -18.45 10.80 3.41
N ILE A 198 -17.95 9.62 3.05
CA ILE A 198 -16.53 9.32 2.96
C ILE A 198 -16.21 9.03 1.50
N ASN A 199 -15.21 9.69 0.92
CA ASN A 199 -14.78 9.48 -0.47
C ASN A 199 -13.25 9.60 -0.58
N ILE A 200 -12.56 8.47 -0.60
CA ILE A 200 -11.09 8.43 -0.55
C ILE A 200 -10.51 7.62 -1.70
N ASP A 201 -9.39 8.08 -2.23
CA ASP A 201 -8.52 7.30 -3.08
C ASP A 201 -7.57 6.49 -2.21
N LEU A 202 -7.42 5.21 -2.56
CA LEU A 202 -6.55 4.25 -1.90
C LEU A 202 -5.40 3.95 -2.87
N VAL A 203 -4.22 4.49 -2.58
CA VAL A 203 -3.02 4.21 -3.38
C VAL A 203 -2.22 3.14 -2.66
N CYS A 204 -2.05 1.98 -3.29
CA CYS A 204 -1.23 0.94 -2.69
C CYS A 204 0.21 1.46 -2.50
N ASN A 205 0.64 1.52 -1.24
CA ASN A 205 2.00 1.86 -0.84
C ASN A 205 2.74 0.61 -0.32
N ASP A 206 2.12 -0.57 -0.45
CA ASP A 206 2.83 -1.82 -0.22
C ASP A 206 3.92 -1.98 -1.27
N CYS A 207 5.04 -2.56 -0.86
CA CYS A 207 6.13 -2.76 -1.78
C CYS A 207 5.77 -3.91 -2.73
N PRO A 208 5.71 -3.69 -4.06
CA PRO A 208 5.29 -4.75 -4.99
C PRO A 208 6.16 -6.01 -4.93
N SER A 209 7.40 -5.87 -4.46
CA SER A 209 8.36 -6.97 -4.27
C SER A 209 8.24 -7.63 -2.89
N HIS A 210 7.38 -7.13 -2.00
CA HIS A 210 7.34 -7.40 -0.57
C HIS A 210 8.71 -7.31 0.11
N THR A 211 9.61 -6.49 -0.45
CA THR A 211 10.99 -6.38 -0.03
C THR A 211 11.34 -4.92 0.21
N TYR A 212 11.79 -4.63 1.43
CA TYR A 212 12.12 -3.29 1.88
C TYR A 212 13.61 -3.19 2.18
N GLN A 213 14.17 -2.06 1.81
CA GLN A 213 15.48 -1.62 2.26
C GLN A 213 15.34 -1.17 3.71
N MET A 214 16.16 -1.74 4.60
CA MET A 214 16.30 -1.26 5.97
C MET A 214 17.42 -0.23 6.04
N THR A 215 17.15 0.89 6.71
CA THR A 215 18.14 1.92 7.05
C THR A 215 18.03 2.30 8.52
N ASP A 216 19.06 2.96 9.05
CA ASP A 216 19.03 3.50 10.42
C ASP A 216 17.82 4.40 10.62
N ALA A 217 17.05 4.18 11.69
CA ALA A 217 15.99 5.09 12.09
C ALA A 217 16.60 6.37 12.70
N ASN A 218 16.47 7.49 12.00
CA ASN A 218 16.92 8.78 12.50
C ASN A 218 15.89 9.38 13.47
N GLU A 219 16.35 10.17 14.44
CA GLU A 219 15.42 10.84 15.37
C GLU A 219 14.65 11.96 14.68
N ASP A 220 13.34 12.03 14.93
CA ASP A 220 12.52 13.20 14.59
C ASP A 220 12.22 14.00 15.85
N THR A 221 12.95 15.10 16.02
CA THR A 221 12.79 15.99 17.17
C THR A 221 11.39 16.62 17.26
N ASN A 222 10.63 16.71 16.16
CA ASN A 222 9.26 17.23 16.18
C ASN A 222 8.29 16.26 16.84
N LEU A 223 8.58 14.96 16.74
CA LEU A 223 7.85 13.90 17.43
C LEU A 223 8.50 13.56 18.79
N GLY A 224 9.53 14.29 19.22
CA GLY A 224 10.29 14.03 20.44
C GLY A 224 11.12 12.74 20.39
N GLY A 225 11.47 12.28 19.20
CA GLY A 225 12.42 11.19 19.01
C GLY A 225 13.78 11.53 19.61
N VAL A 226 14.42 10.51 20.21
CA VAL A 226 15.77 10.63 20.78
C VAL A 226 16.61 9.40 20.46
N LYS A 227 17.93 9.60 20.35
CA LYS A 227 18.93 8.53 20.24
C LYS A 227 18.77 7.68 18.97
N GLY A 228 18.49 8.31 17.84
CA GLY A 228 18.49 7.67 16.52
C GLY A 228 19.89 7.48 15.93
N GLY A 229 19.95 7.04 14.67
CA GLY A 229 21.19 6.95 13.89
C GLY A 229 21.99 5.66 14.09
N GLN A 230 21.32 4.56 14.43
CA GLN A 230 21.84 3.20 14.33
C GLN A 230 20.68 2.25 14.01
N SER A 231 20.99 1.13 13.34
CA SER A 231 20.02 0.07 13.04
C SER A 231 19.90 -0.94 14.18
N LEU A 232 21.00 -1.20 14.88
CA LEU A 232 21.07 -2.17 15.97
C LEU A 232 21.86 -1.60 17.16
N PHE A 233 21.32 -1.79 18.36
CA PHE A 233 21.93 -1.41 19.63
C PHE A 233 21.99 -2.59 20.61
N ILE A 234 23.07 -2.70 21.38
CA ILE A 234 23.25 -3.76 22.37
C ILE A 234 23.34 -3.13 23.76
N THR A 235 22.45 -3.49 24.68
CA THR A 235 22.40 -2.86 26.02
C THR A 235 23.37 -3.49 27.04
N SER A 236 24.21 -4.43 26.62
CA SER A 236 25.05 -5.20 27.53
C SER A 236 26.20 -4.39 28.14
N ASN A 237 26.52 -4.72 29.40
CA ASN A 237 27.73 -4.22 30.06
C ASN A 237 28.98 -4.96 29.58
N ASP A 238 28.86 -6.24 29.17
CA ASP A 238 29.96 -7.00 28.58
C ASP A 238 29.90 -6.92 27.05
N LEU A 239 30.63 -5.98 26.51
CA LEU A 239 30.77 -5.79 25.07
C LEU A 239 31.97 -6.55 24.47
N SER A 240 32.66 -7.39 25.26
CA SER A 240 33.78 -8.19 24.75
C SER A 240 33.42 -9.09 23.57
N PRO A 241 32.21 -9.68 23.46
CA PRO A 241 31.83 -10.47 22.28
C PRO A 241 31.65 -9.63 21.00
N PHE A 242 31.57 -8.31 21.17
CA PHE A 242 31.27 -7.31 20.14
C PHE A 242 32.45 -6.35 19.91
N ASN A 243 33.66 -6.73 20.33
CA ASN A 243 34.88 -5.91 20.27
C ASN A 243 34.73 -4.52 20.92
N GLY A 244 33.90 -4.42 21.97
CA GLY A 244 33.63 -3.15 22.66
C GLY A 244 32.59 -2.26 21.98
N ASN A 245 31.98 -2.69 20.87
CA ASN A 245 30.96 -1.92 20.16
C ASN A 245 29.56 -2.30 20.62
N ASN A 246 28.67 -1.32 20.72
CA ASN A 246 27.26 -1.54 21.03
C ASN A 246 26.29 -0.87 20.04
N ARG A 247 26.79 -0.18 19.01
CA ARG A 247 25.99 0.49 17.98
C ARG A 247 26.44 -0.02 16.62
N PHE A 248 25.49 -0.44 15.80
CA PHE A 248 25.74 -0.99 14.48
C PHE A 248 24.75 -0.40 13.47
N SER A 249 25.25 -0.13 12.26
CA SER A 249 24.48 0.37 11.12
C SER A 249 24.67 -0.56 9.92
N PHE A 250 23.67 -0.69 9.06
CA PHE A 250 23.82 -1.47 7.83
C PHE A 250 24.91 -0.87 6.93
N ILE A 251 25.80 -1.69 6.40
CA ILE A 251 26.80 -1.25 5.42
C ILE A 251 26.24 -1.39 4.01
N GLN A 252 26.55 -0.42 3.14
CA GLN A 252 26.25 -0.48 1.70
C GLN A 252 24.79 -0.84 1.38
N ASN A 253 23.83 -0.38 2.21
CA ASN A 253 22.41 -0.71 2.07
C ASN A 253 22.14 -2.24 2.06
N SER A 254 22.90 -3.02 2.83
CA SER A 254 22.75 -4.48 2.89
C SER A 254 21.50 -4.95 3.65
N GLY A 255 20.86 -4.07 4.43
CA GLY A 255 19.71 -4.38 5.25
C GLY A 255 18.45 -4.61 4.40
N ILE A 256 17.89 -5.81 4.46
CA ILE A 256 16.71 -6.19 3.69
C ILE A 256 15.67 -6.84 4.60
N LEU A 257 14.45 -6.32 4.56
CA LEU A 257 13.26 -6.96 5.12
C LEU A 257 12.48 -7.59 3.98
N THR A 258 12.16 -8.88 4.06
CA THR A 258 11.26 -9.55 3.11
C THR A 258 10.04 -10.08 3.83
N MET A 259 8.84 -9.78 3.32
CA MET A 259 7.58 -10.35 3.81
C MET A 259 7.19 -11.56 2.96
N GLY A 260 6.98 -12.69 3.62
CA GLY A 260 6.48 -13.92 3.01
C GLY A 260 4.97 -13.86 2.77
N SER A 261 4.49 -14.66 1.82
CA SER A 261 3.05 -14.80 1.52
C SER A 261 2.22 -15.36 2.69
N ASP A 262 2.89 -15.98 3.66
CA ASP A 262 2.31 -16.52 4.89
C ASP A 262 2.35 -15.52 6.07
N ASN A 263 2.63 -14.25 5.79
CA ASN A 263 2.87 -13.21 6.78
C ASN A 263 4.07 -13.51 7.71
N THR A 264 5.05 -14.29 7.27
CA THR A 264 6.36 -14.30 7.94
C THR A 264 7.21 -13.12 7.49
N ILE A 265 8.17 -12.70 8.31
CA ILE A 265 9.15 -11.69 7.95
C ILE A 265 10.56 -12.25 8.10
N ASN A 266 11.41 -11.97 7.13
CA ASN A 266 12.85 -12.21 7.23
C ASN A 266 13.59 -10.87 7.23
N LEU A 267 14.34 -10.58 8.30
CA LEU A 267 15.29 -9.46 8.36
C LEU A 267 16.70 -10.01 8.13
N LYS A 268 17.40 -9.49 7.15
CA LYS A 268 18.80 -9.86 6.88
C LYS A 268 19.65 -8.64 6.58
N GLY A 269 20.95 -8.76 6.79
CA GLY A 269 21.89 -7.74 6.36
C GLY A 269 23.22 -7.82 7.08
N ASP A 270 24.16 -7.03 6.58
CA ASP A 270 25.50 -6.88 7.11
C ASP A 270 25.61 -5.52 7.80
N LEU A 271 25.99 -5.53 9.07
CA LEU A 271 26.14 -4.33 9.88
C LEU A 271 27.60 -4.12 10.28
N ALA A 272 28.01 -2.88 10.45
CA ALA A 272 29.31 -2.54 11.01
C ALA A 272 29.15 -1.55 12.18
N PRO A 273 30.13 -1.49 13.10
CA PRO A 273 30.11 -0.52 14.19
C PRO A 273 29.92 0.92 13.71
N THR A 274 28.93 1.63 14.26
CA THR A 274 28.66 3.03 13.91
C THR A 274 29.82 3.91 14.36
N GLY A 275 30.50 4.55 13.41
CA GLY A 275 31.69 5.39 13.69
C GLY A 275 32.97 4.60 14.03
N GLY A 276 32.95 3.27 13.89
CA GLY A 276 34.08 2.38 14.15
C GLY A 276 34.69 1.77 12.89
N ASP A 277 35.47 0.70 13.09
CA ASP A 277 36.13 -0.05 12.03
C ASP A 277 35.12 -0.80 11.15
N GLN A 278 34.97 -0.33 9.91
CA GLN A 278 34.03 -0.90 8.94
C GLN A 278 34.43 -2.28 8.41
N SER A 279 35.62 -2.79 8.76
CA SER A 279 36.01 -4.18 8.45
C SER A 279 35.39 -5.21 9.41
N GLN A 280 34.87 -4.76 10.56
CA GLN A 280 34.18 -5.62 11.51
C GLN A 280 32.71 -5.76 11.11
N VAL A 281 32.37 -6.84 10.44
CA VAL A 281 31.03 -7.08 9.90
C VAL A 281 30.26 -8.07 10.76
N MET A 282 29.04 -7.66 11.17
CA MET A 282 28.02 -8.51 11.76
C MET A 282 27.00 -8.88 10.70
N SER A 283 26.91 -10.15 10.33
CA SER A 283 25.88 -10.64 9.40
C SER A 283 24.72 -11.21 10.18
N CYS A 284 23.51 -10.71 9.97
CA CYS A 284 22.29 -11.13 10.67
C CYS A 284 21.28 -11.77 9.72
N ASN A 285 20.54 -12.75 10.24
CA ASN A 285 19.37 -13.34 9.62
C ASN A 285 18.35 -13.66 10.73
N ILE A 286 17.24 -12.93 10.76
CA ILE A 286 16.22 -12.96 11.81
C ILE A 286 14.90 -13.31 11.16
N ASN A 287 14.29 -14.41 11.59
CA ASN A 287 12.98 -14.84 11.11
C ASN A 287 11.92 -14.49 12.15
N LEU A 288 10.80 -13.96 11.68
CA LEU A 288 9.70 -13.50 12.50
C LEU A 288 8.39 -14.11 12.00
N TYR A 289 7.47 -14.42 12.90
CA TYR A 289 6.14 -14.92 12.59
C TYR A 289 5.06 -14.02 13.18
N TRP A 290 3.97 -13.86 12.43
CA TRP A 290 2.88 -12.95 12.78
C TRP A 290 2.15 -13.35 14.06
N ILE A 291 1.74 -12.34 14.84
CA ILE A 291 0.87 -12.47 16.01
C ILE A 291 -0.23 -11.40 15.98
N THR A 292 -1.35 -11.66 16.67
CA THR A 292 -2.52 -10.78 16.64
C THR A 292 -2.51 -9.68 17.71
N SER A 293 -1.81 -9.90 18.83
CA SER A 293 -1.80 -8.96 19.95
C SER A 293 -0.61 -9.24 20.87
N ALA A 294 0.04 -8.17 21.34
CA ALA A 294 1.02 -8.18 22.41
C ALA A 294 1.17 -6.76 22.95
N ASP A 295 1.88 -6.63 24.07
CA ASP A 295 2.34 -5.33 24.53
C ASP A 295 3.31 -4.75 23.49
N ILE A 296 3.19 -3.46 23.20
CA ILE A 296 3.99 -2.78 22.17
C ILE A 296 4.96 -1.79 22.79
N LYS A 297 6.09 -1.60 22.11
CA LYS A 297 7.13 -0.68 22.54
C LYS A 297 6.81 0.73 22.05
N ARG A 298 6.57 1.67 22.97
CA ARG A 298 6.35 3.08 22.64
C ARG A 298 7.54 3.91 23.11
N GLU A 299 8.45 4.22 22.19
CA GLU A 299 9.66 4.99 22.50
C GLU A 299 9.50 6.49 22.31
N LEU A 300 8.55 6.92 21.49
CA LEU A 300 8.22 8.33 21.35
C LEU A 300 7.48 8.83 22.60
N PRO A 301 7.47 10.13 22.90
CA PRO A 301 6.60 10.69 23.92
C PRO A 301 5.12 10.39 23.63
N ALA A 302 4.29 10.37 24.68
CA ALA A 302 2.86 10.13 24.55
C ALA A 302 2.16 11.07 23.56
N SER A 303 2.68 12.30 23.39
CA SER A 303 2.17 13.29 22.45
C SER A 303 2.40 12.93 20.97
N ALA A 304 3.28 11.98 20.65
CA ALA A 304 3.46 11.51 19.28
C ALA A 304 2.41 10.48 18.86
N TYR A 305 1.76 9.83 19.83
CA TYR A 305 0.81 8.75 19.58
C TYR A 305 -0.63 9.24 19.54
N PHE A 306 -1.45 8.58 18.72
CA PHE A 306 -2.89 8.81 18.67
C PHE A 306 -3.51 8.62 20.07
N PRO A 307 -4.47 9.47 20.49
CA PRO A 307 -5.13 10.55 19.72
C PRO A 307 -4.49 11.93 19.93
N THR A 308 -3.23 12.01 20.34
CA THR A 308 -2.56 13.31 20.54
C THR A 308 -1.60 13.65 19.41
N GLY A 309 -0.98 12.63 18.82
CA GLY A 309 -0.07 12.77 17.70
C GLY A 309 -0.36 11.81 16.55
N PRO A 310 0.42 11.92 15.47
CA PRO A 310 0.10 11.27 14.19
C PRO A 310 0.36 9.76 14.16
N VAL A 311 1.03 9.20 15.17
CA VAL A 311 1.40 7.77 15.20
C VAL A 311 0.28 6.93 15.82
N ASP A 312 -0.49 6.23 15.00
CA ASP A 312 -1.49 5.28 15.48
C ASP A 312 -0.91 3.87 15.60
N SER A 313 -0.48 3.50 16.81
CA SER A 313 0.11 2.18 17.06
C SER A 313 -0.87 1.02 16.92
N ASN A 314 -2.19 1.28 16.80
CA ASN A 314 -3.15 0.22 16.51
C ASN A 314 -3.06 -0.27 15.06
N LEU A 315 -2.40 0.50 14.18
CA LEU A 315 -2.11 0.11 12.80
C LEU A 315 -0.94 -0.86 12.68
N TRP A 316 -0.14 -1.02 13.75
CA TRP A 316 1.10 -1.79 13.66
C TRP A 316 0.82 -3.27 13.53
N LYS A 317 1.57 -3.93 12.63
CA LYS A 317 1.64 -5.39 12.59
C LYS A 317 2.68 -5.86 13.58
N LEU A 318 2.35 -6.95 14.28
CA LEU A 318 3.17 -7.50 15.36
C LEU A 318 3.68 -8.89 14.99
N TYR A 319 4.95 -9.16 15.33
CA TYR A 319 5.62 -10.42 15.02
C TYR A 319 6.49 -10.86 16.19
N TYR A 320 6.53 -12.15 16.48
CA TYR A 320 7.54 -12.72 17.38
C TYR A 320 8.71 -13.27 16.60
N VAL A 321 9.88 -13.23 17.25
CA VAL A 321 11.08 -13.83 16.69
C VAL A 321 10.94 -15.34 16.75
N ASP A 322 11.35 -16.03 15.69
CA ASP A 322 11.59 -17.47 15.69
C ASP A 322 13.03 -17.75 16.17
N PRO A 323 13.21 -18.19 17.43
CA PRO A 323 14.56 -18.40 17.98
C PRO A 323 15.31 -19.55 17.30
N SER A 324 14.59 -20.46 16.63
CA SER A 324 15.20 -21.63 15.97
C SER A 324 15.91 -21.24 14.68
N ASN A 325 15.46 -20.14 14.06
CA ASN A 325 15.91 -19.69 12.74
C ASN A 325 16.51 -18.28 12.77
N SER A 326 16.81 -17.73 13.95
CA SER A 326 17.29 -16.35 14.10
C SER A 326 18.67 -16.28 14.74
N GLN A 327 19.64 -15.74 14.01
CA GLN A 327 21.01 -15.57 14.49
C GLN A 327 21.77 -14.47 13.76
N CYS A 328 22.86 -14.01 14.37
CA CYS A 328 23.89 -13.22 13.73
C CYS A 328 25.27 -13.86 13.90
N THR A 329 26.23 -13.49 13.07
CA THR A 329 27.64 -13.86 13.19
C THR A 329 28.51 -12.61 13.23
N PHE A 330 29.46 -12.55 14.15
CA PHE A 330 30.40 -11.43 14.29
C PHE A 330 31.77 -11.93 14.76
N ASN A 331 32.83 -11.68 13.97
CA ASN A 331 34.21 -12.10 14.29
C ASN A 331 34.36 -13.58 14.70
N GLY A 332 33.64 -14.47 14.03
CA GLY A 332 33.63 -15.91 14.33
C GLY A 332 32.76 -16.33 15.51
N ASN A 333 32.16 -15.37 16.25
CA ASN A 333 31.15 -15.65 17.25
C ASN A 333 29.77 -15.82 16.59
N THR A 334 28.95 -16.70 17.16
CA THR A 334 27.54 -16.89 16.75
C THR A 334 26.62 -16.33 17.83
N ILE A 335 25.90 -15.26 17.50
CA ILE A 335 24.88 -14.65 18.34
C ILE A 335 23.55 -15.34 18.04
N LYS A 336 23.08 -16.19 18.95
CA LYS A 336 21.77 -16.82 18.83
C LYS A 336 20.71 -15.92 19.44
N ILE A 337 19.67 -15.61 18.68
CA ILE A 337 18.51 -14.90 19.23
C ILE A 337 17.65 -15.92 19.96
N THR A 338 17.34 -15.65 21.22
CA THR A 338 16.65 -16.61 22.10
C THR A 338 15.17 -16.32 22.28
N GLY A 339 14.71 -15.14 21.84
CA GLY A 339 13.31 -14.73 21.91
C GLY A 339 13.14 -13.22 21.93
N ASN A 340 11.94 -12.79 22.31
CA ASN A 340 11.59 -11.39 22.50
C ASN A 340 11.83 -10.98 23.96
N ALA A 341 12.55 -9.88 24.16
CA ALA A 341 12.80 -9.37 25.51
C ALA A 341 11.55 -8.65 26.04
N MET A 342 11.21 -8.91 27.31
CA MET A 342 10.01 -8.35 27.96
C MET A 342 8.71 -8.60 27.17
N SER A 343 8.65 -9.68 26.39
CA SER A 343 7.53 -9.99 25.49
C SER A 343 7.24 -8.90 24.45
N MET A 344 8.21 -8.03 24.15
CA MET A 344 8.05 -6.96 23.16
C MET A 344 8.23 -7.54 21.75
N PRO A 345 7.17 -7.63 20.93
CA PRO A 345 7.26 -8.14 19.57
C PRO A 345 8.05 -7.19 18.67
N PHE A 346 8.41 -7.68 17.49
CA PHE A 346 8.70 -6.79 16.38
C PHE A 346 7.41 -6.10 15.94
N GLN A 347 7.42 -4.78 15.94
CA GLN A 347 6.32 -3.94 15.49
C GLN A 347 6.68 -3.30 14.15
N LEU A 348 5.74 -3.30 13.21
CA LEU A 348 5.92 -2.83 11.84
C LEU A 348 4.80 -1.85 11.48
N GLY A 349 5.16 -0.65 11.02
CA GLY A 349 4.20 0.39 10.68
C GLY A 349 4.78 1.80 10.72
N VAL A 350 3.94 2.80 10.44
CA VAL A 350 4.29 4.22 10.60
C VAL A 350 4.60 4.53 12.05
N GLY A 351 5.78 5.08 12.30
CA GLY A 351 6.30 5.38 13.63
C GLY A 351 6.61 4.16 14.51
N ALA A 352 6.51 2.95 13.98
CA ALA A 352 6.80 1.72 14.72
C ALA A 352 8.29 1.58 15.04
N ASN A 353 9.18 2.27 14.31
CA ASN A 353 10.60 2.33 14.65
C ASN A 353 10.87 3.08 15.97
N GLY A 354 9.91 3.86 16.50
CA GLY A 354 10.04 4.54 17.79
C GLY A 354 10.98 5.76 17.81
N LYS A 355 11.53 6.17 16.67
CA LYS A 355 12.46 7.31 16.53
C LYS A 355 11.89 8.46 15.72
N ASN A 356 11.03 8.18 14.74
CA ASN A 356 10.42 9.17 13.85
C ASN A 356 9.02 8.73 13.41
N GLY A 357 8.42 9.48 12.48
CA GLY A 357 7.11 9.19 11.88
C GLY A 357 7.18 8.40 10.57
N ASN A 358 8.33 7.86 10.18
CA ASN A 358 8.49 7.09 8.95
C ASN A 358 7.89 5.68 9.10
N PHE A 359 7.62 5.03 7.97
CA PHE A 359 7.34 3.59 7.95
C PHE A 359 8.62 2.84 8.36
N GLY A 360 8.50 1.96 9.35
CA GLY A 360 9.66 1.29 9.92
C GLY A 360 9.28 0.14 10.84
N GLY A 361 10.27 -0.39 11.54
CA GLY A 361 10.04 -1.39 12.56
C GLY A 361 11.04 -1.37 13.70
N ALA A 362 10.63 -1.93 14.83
CA ALA A 362 11.48 -2.08 16.00
C ALA A 362 11.23 -3.38 16.75
N VAL A 363 12.24 -3.90 17.44
CA VAL A 363 12.12 -5.07 18.32
C VAL A 363 13.17 -5.04 19.42
N TRP A 364 12.81 -5.58 20.59
CA TRP A 364 13.77 -5.98 21.62
C TRP A 364 13.89 -7.50 21.67
N MET A 365 15.12 -7.99 21.56
CA MET A 365 15.41 -9.42 21.50
C MET A 365 16.37 -9.84 22.60
N THR A 366 16.13 -11.01 23.19
CA THR A 366 17.10 -11.68 24.06
C THR A 366 18.08 -12.49 23.21
N TYR A 367 19.30 -12.68 23.70
CA TYR A 367 20.33 -13.39 22.94
C TYR A 367 21.31 -14.15 23.83
N SER A 368 22.06 -15.05 23.21
CA SER A 368 23.26 -15.68 23.76
C SER A 368 24.37 -15.65 22.71
N VAL A 369 25.63 -15.60 23.13
CA VAL A 369 26.78 -15.59 22.23
C VAL A 369 27.60 -16.85 22.41
N ASN A 370 27.69 -17.65 21.37
CA ASN A 370 28.66 -18.75 21.29
C ASN A 370 29.96 -18.17 20.73
N MET A 371 30.94 -18.04 21.61
CA MET A 371 32.25 -17.53 21.27
C MET A 371 33.01 -18.53 20.41
N ALA A 372 33.92 -18.06 19.56
CA ALA A 372 34.74 -18.93 18.69
C ALA A 372 35.58 -19.96 19.47
N ASN A 373 35.88 -19.70 20.74
CA ASN A 373 36.60 -20.61 21.64
C ASN A 373 35.71 -21.69 22.31
N GLY A 374 34.41 -21.72 21.99
CA GLY A 374 33.43 -22.65 22.55
C GLY A 374 32.74 -22.17 23.84
N ASN A 375 33.16 -21.04 24.42
CA ASN A 375 32.46 -20.47 25.57
C ASN A 375 31.09 -19.92 25.16
N VAL A 376 30.12 -20.01 26.06
CA VAL A 376 28.79 -19.41 25.88
C VAL A 376 28.63 -18.26 26.86
N ILE A 377 28.31 -17.09 26.35
CA ILE A 377 27.95 -15.91 27.15
C ILE A 377 26.44 -15.72 27.03
N ASP A 378 25.75 -15.79 28.16
CA ASP A 378 24.34 -15.45 28.24
C ASP A 378 24.16 -13.93 28.25
N GLY A 379 23.27 -13.41 27.40
CA GLY A 379 22.93 -11.98 27.39
C GLY A 379 22.23 -11.53 28.68
N GLY A 380 21.62 -12.46 29.43
CA GLY A 380 20.91 -12.16 30.67
C GLY A 380 19.75 -11.18 30.42
N GLU A 381 19.76 -10.05 31.13
CA GLU A 381 18.78 -8.96 30.94
C GLU A 381 19.16 -7.99 29.81
N SER A 382 20.30 -8.21 29.14
CA SER A 382 20.71 -7.39 28.00
C SER A 382 19.83 -7.69 26.79
N VAL A 383 19.59 -6.68 25.96
CA VAL A 383 18.77 -6.80 24.76
C VAL A 383 19.56 -6.37 23.54
N ILE A 384 19.26 -7.01 22.42
CA ILE A 384 19.50 -6.45 21.09
C ILE A 384 18.25 -5.65 20.72
N ASP A 385 18.44 -4.34 20.52
CA ASP A 385 17.42 -3.41 20.09
C ASP A 385 17.62 -3.12 18.59
N ILE A 386 16.59 -3.32 17.78
CA ILE A 386 16.60 -2.92 16.37
C ILE A 386 15.60 -1.79 16.20
N ASN A 387 16.01 -0.73 15.51
CA ASN A 387 15.15 0.38 15.09
C ASN A 387 15.51 0.75 13.65
N VAL A 388 14.61 0.50 12.70
CA VAL A 388 14.89 0.70 11.28
C VAL A 388 13.79 1.47 10.58
N ASP A 389 14.17 2.36 9.68
CA ASP A 389 13.29 2.89 8.66
C ASP A 389 13.25 1.91 7.47
N LEU A 390 12.11 1.85 6.80
CA LEU A 390 11.85 0.92 5.72
C LEU A 390 11.43 1.68 4.47
N GLU A 391 12.18 1.48 3.38
CA GLU A 391 11.87 2.02 2.07
C GLU A 391 11.61 0.87 1.09
N CYS A 392 10.58 0.98 0.26
CA CYS A 392 10.30 -0.06 -0.72
C CYS A 392 11.43 -0.18 -1.74
N ILE A 393 11.90 -1.42 -1.98
CA ILE A 393 12.79 -1.70 -3.11
C ILE A 393 11.90 -1.96 -4.33
N PRO A 394 11.92 -1.06 -5.34
CA PRO A 394 11.11 -1.24 -6.53
C PRO A 394 11.49 -2.55 -7.20
N ALA A 395 10.48 -3.29 -7.68
CA ALA A 395 10.72 -4.48 -8.49
C ALA A 395 11.63 -4.09 -9.68
N PRO A 396 12.63 -4.92 -10.03
CA PRO A 396 13.48 -4.62 -11.17
C PRO A 396 12.59 -4.40 -12.39
N THR A 397 12.67 -3.20 -12.98
CA THR A 397 11.91 -2.90 -14.19
C THR A 397 12.27 -3.98 -15.21
N PRO A 398 11.31 -4.74 -15.76
CA PRO A 398 11.61 -5.77 -16.73
C PRO A 398 12.43 -5.12 -17.83
N SER A 399 13.69 -5.56 -17.97
CA SER A 399 14.56 -5.04 -19.03
C SER A 399 13.77 -5.18 -20.32
N ALA A 400 13.59 -4.07 -21.03
CA ALA A 400 12.90 -4.09 -22.31
C ALA A 400 13.51 -5.24 -23.11
N THR A 401 12.72 -6.29 -23.36
CA THR A 401 13.18 -7.38 -24.21
C THR A 401 13.49 -6.70 -25.53
N GLU A 402 14.77 -6.71 -25.93
CA GLU A 402 15.16 -6.13 -27.20
C GLU A 402 14.21 -6.69 -28.24
N THR A 403 13.38 -5.82 -28.80
CA THR A 403 12.49 -6.22 -29.88
C THR A 403 13.42 -6.80 -30.92
N PRO A 404 13.24 -8.08 -31.34
CA PRO A 404 14.18 -8.70 -32.26
C PRO A 404 14.37 -7.75 -33.42
N THR A 405 15.58 -7.21 -33.54
CA THR A 405 15.92 -6.32 -34.65
C THR A 405 15.55 -7.12 -35.89
N PRO A 406 14.64 -6.62 -36.76
CA PRO A 406 14.21 -7.40 -37.90
C PRO A 406 15.48 -7.85 -38.63
N SER A 407 15.69 -9.17 -38.64
CA SER A 407 16.81 -9.77 -39.35
C SER A 407 16.77 -9.17 -40.74
N VAL A 408 17.84 -8.47 -41.11
CA VAL A 408 17.96 -7.88 -42.45
C VAL A 408 17.86 -9.06 -43.40
N SER A 409 16.69 -9.22 -44.02
CA SER A 409 16.48 -10.22 -45.06
C SER A 409 17.60 -10.04 -46.05
N GLU A 410 18.41 -11.10 -46.25
CA GLU A 410 19.54 -11.08 -47.16
C GLU A 410 19.10 -10.41 -48.47
N THR A 411 19.77 -9.30 -48.80
CA THR A 411 19.52 -8.62 -50.07
C THR A 411 19.83 -9.64 -51.17
N PRO A 412 18.90 -9.95 -52.08
CA PRO A 412 19.12 -10.96 -53.10
C PRO A 412 20.41 -10.64 -53.86
N THR A 413 21.36 -11.57 -53.80
CA THR A 413 22.65 -11.48 -54.48
C THR A 413 22.43 -11.13 -55.93
N ALA A 414 22.95 -9.96 -56.36
CA ALA A 414 22.85 -9.51 -57.73
C ALA A 414 23.42 -10.57 -58.68
N THR A 415 22.58 -11.00 -59.62
CA THR A 415 22.96 -11.91 -60.71
C THR A 415 24.02 -11.21 -61.58
N PRO A 416 25.11 -11.89 -61.96
CA PRO A 416 26.22 -11.25 -62.67
C PRO A 416 25.82 -10.82 -64.08
N ASP A 417 26.01 -9.52 -64.30
CA ASP A 417 26.59 -8.89 -65.49
C ASP A 417 26.12 -9.40 -66.86
N CYS A 418 25.08 -8.73 -67.39
CA CYS A 418 24.85 -8.68 -68.83
C CYS A 418 25.58 -7.45 -69.37
N THR A 419 26.74 -7.69 -69.98
CA THR A 419 27.41 -6.72 -70.83
C THR A 419 26.47 -6.36 -71.99
N TRP A 420 26.15 -5.06 -72.13
CA TRP A 420 26.08 -4.30 -73.40
C TRP A 420 25.21 -3.02 -73.26
N THR A 421 25.89 -1.87 -73.40
CA THR A 421 25.46 -0.57 -73.98
C THR A 421 24.21 0.19 -73.47
N CYS A 422 24.49 1.36 -72.83
CA CYS A 422 23.71 2.63 -72.73
C CYS A 422 22.33 2.56 -72.03
N VAL A 423 21.98 3.42 -71.07
CA VAL A 423 21.70 4.88 -71.14
C VAL A 423 21.64 5.43 -69.68
N PRO A 424 22.05 6.68 -69.37
CA PRO A 424 21.94 7.23 -68.02
C PRO A 424 20.47 7.58 -67.70
N ASN A 425 19.85 6.83 -66.78
CA ASN A 425 18.53 7.18 -66.26
C ASN A 425 18.66 8.02 -65.00
N THR A 426 18.22 9.26 -65.13
CA THR A 426 17.97 10.27 -64.08
C THR A 426 17.12 9.70 -62.94
N PRO A 427 17.44 9.96 -61.65
CA PRO A 427 16.62 9.51 -60.54
C PRO A 427 15.30 10.29 -60.51
N THR A 428 14.19 9.58 -60.75
CA THR A 428 12.84 10.11 -60.55
C THR A 428 12.53 10.15 -59.05
N VAL A 429 12.28 11.36 -58.54
CA VAL A 429 11.76 11.57 -57.18
C VAL A 429 10.35 11.00 -57.07
N THR A 430 10.18 9.96 -56.26
CA THR A 430 8.85 9.39 -55.94
C THR A 430 8.11 10.36 -55.00
N PRO A 431 6.89 10.82 -55.34
CA PRO A 431 6.15 11.74 -54.47
C PRO A 431 5.65 11.01 -53.22
N THR A 432 5.93 11.61 -52.06
CA THR A 432 5.41 11.23 -50.76
C THR A 432 3.88 11.28 -50.76
N ALA A 433 3.23 10.15 -50.48
CA ALA A 433 1.77 10.08 -50.42
C ALA A 433 1.23 10.97 -49.30
N THR A 434 0.33 11.89 -49.67
CA THR A 434 -0.46 12.70 -48.74
C THR A 434 -1.42 11.80 -47.95
N PRO A 435 -1.52 11.92 -46.61
CA PRO A 435 -2.40 11.07 -45.83
C PRO A 435 -3.87 11.34 -46.17
N THR A 436 -4.55 10.30 -46.67
CA THR A 436 -5.98 10.31 -46.94
C THR A 436 -6.77 10.34 -45.63
N ALA A 437 -7.71 11.29 -45.50
CA ALA A 437 -8.59 11.40 -44.34
C ALA A 437 -9.39 10.10 -44.14
N THR A 438 -9.36 9.59 -42.90
CA THR A 438 -10.08 8.37 -42.51
C THR A 438 -11.58 8.67 -42.41
N PRO A 439 -12.47 7.92 -43.09
CA PRO A 439 -13.90 8.17 -43.02
C PRO A 439 -14.46 7.86 -41.64
N THR A 440 -15.20 8.82 -41.08
CA THR A 440 -15.98 8.68 -39.84
C THR A 440 -17.10 7.65 -40.06
N ALA A 441 -17.14 6.59 -39.22
CA ALA A 441 -18.17 5.58 -39.31
C ALA A 441 -19.51 6.09 -38.75
N THR A 442 -20.58 5.92 -39.53
CA THR A 442 -21.97 6.16 -39.11
C THR A 442 -22.39 5.08 -38.09
N PRO A 443 -22.98 5.45 -36.93
CA PRO A 443 -23.40 4.47 -35.93
C PRO A 443 -24.57 3.63 -36.46
N THR A 444 -24.45 2.32 -36.29
CA THR A 444 -25.50 1.33 -36.60
C THR A 444 -26.36 1.14 -35.35
N ALA A 445 -27.69 1.16 -35.49
CA ALA A 445 -28.63 1.00 -34.38
C ALA A 445 -28.50 -0.38 -33.72
N THR A 446 -28.38 -0.40 -32.40
CA THR A 446 -28.34 -1.60 -31.55
C THR A 446 -29.75 -2.18 -31.41
N PRO A 447 -29.96 -3.50 -31.59
CA PRO A 447 -31.26 -4.12 -31.36
C PRO A 447 -31.58 -4.17 -29.86
N VAL A 448 -32.85 -3.90 -29.54
CA VAL A 448 -33.43 -3.98 -28.18
C VAL A 448 -33.54 -5.44 -27.76
N ALA A 449 -32.85 -5.84 -26.70
CA ALA A 449 -32.96 -7.16 -26.11
C ALA A 449 -34.08 -7.17 -25.05
N GLY A 450 -35.07 -8.02 -25.27
CA GLY A 450 -36.12 -8.34 -24.30
C GLY A 450 -35.74 -9.53 -23.41
N ASN A 451 -36.10 -9.37 -22.14
CA ASN A 451 -36.39 -10.32 -21.06
C ASN A 451 -35.31 -11.28 -20.53
N ASP A 452 -35.05 -11.09 -19.23
CA ASP A 452 -34.85 -12.04 -18.13
C ASP A 452 -34.33 -13.44 -18.47
N ALA A 453 -33.05 -13.66 -18.15
CA ALA A 453 -32.50 -14.97 -17.85
C ALA A 453 -31.58 -14.86 -16.62
N GLY A 454 -31.85 -15.71 -15.62
CA GLY A 454 -31.12 -15.75 -14.36
C GLY A 454 -29.62 -15.96 -14.54
N SER A 455 -28.88 -15.40 -13.59
CA SER A 455 -27.42 -15.45 -13.45
C SER A 455 -26.88 -16.87 -13.57
N VAL A 456 -26.17 -17.16 -14.66
CA VAL A 456 -25.30 -18.32 -14.79
C VAL A 456 -23.91 -17.91 -14.33
N GLU A 457 -23.43 -18.46 -13.21
CA GLU A 457 -22.01 -18.35 -12.86
C GLU A 457 -21.17 -19.13 -13.87
N ILE A 458 -20.51 -18.39 -14.76
CA ILE A 458 -19.54 -18.97 -15.68
C ILE A 458 -18.22 -19.11 -14.93
N SER A 459 -17.89 -20.35 -14.54
CA SER A 459 -16.63 -20.70 -13.88
C SER A 459 -15.41 -20.19 -14.67
N LYS A 460 -14.41 -19.66 -13.94
CA LYS A 460 -13.12 -19.16 -14.48
C LYS A 460 -12.41 -20.18 -15.39
N VAL A 461 -12.68 -21.47 -15.20
CA VAL A 461 -12.16 -22.58 -16.04
C VAL A 461 -12.72 -22.53 -17.46
N LEU A 462 -13.97 -22.10 -17.64
CA LEU A 462 -14.60 -22.00 -18.95
C LEU A 462 -14.03 -20.83 -19.77
N VAL A 463 -13.70 -19.71 -19.12
CA VAL A 463 -13.06 -18.55 -19.74
C VAL A 463 -11.63 -18.89 -20.18
N ALA A 464 -10.87 -19.60 -19.34
CA ALA A 464 -9.56 -20.11 -19.71
C ALA A 464 -9.63 -21.12 -20.88
N GLY A 465 -10.61 -22.03 -20.87
CA GLY A 465 -10.85 -22.99 -21.94
C GLY A 465 -11.22 -22.33 -23.28
N LEU A 466 -12.09 -21.33 -23.25
CA LEU A 466 -12.49 -20.58 -24.46
C LEU A 466 -11.34 -19.74 -25.03
N SER A 467 -10.50 -19.18 -24.17
CA SER A 467 -9.30 -18.43 -24.58
C SER A 467 -8.26 -19.35 -25.23
N LEU A 468 -8.11 -20.58 -24.72
CA LEU A 468 -7.25 -21.60 -25.31
C LEU A 468 -7.80 -22.10 -26.66
N LEU A 469 -9.12 -22.25 -26.79
CA LEU A 469 -9.76 -22.59 -28.06
C LEU A 469 -9.56 -21.49 -29.10
N ALA A 470 -9.67 -20.21 -28.72
CA ALA A 470 -9.44 -19.09 -29.63
C ALA A 470 -8.01 -19.08 -30.20
N LEU A 471 -7.01 -19.49 -29.41
CA LEU A 471 -5.62 -19.65 -29.86
C LEU A 471 -5.42 -20.81 -30.84
N VAL A 472 -6.21 -21.88 -30.72
CA VAL A 472 -6.15 -23.04 -31.63
C VAL A 472 -6.72 -22.71 -33.01
N PHE A 473 -7.71 -21.80 -33.10
CA PHE A 473 -8.34 -21.40 -34.36
C PHE A 473 -7.67 -20.22 -35.08
N ILE A 474 -6.57 -19.67 -34.53
CA ILE A 474 -5.79 -18.56 -35.13
C ILE A 474 -4.51 -19.05 -35.83
N ARG A 475 -4.26 -20.37 -35.91
CA ARG A 475 -3.20 -20.91 -36.78
C ARG A 475 -3.64 -21.10 -38.23
#